data_AF-A0A017T7R8-F1
#
_entry.id   AF-A0A017T7R8-F1
#
_cell.length_a   1.000
_cell.length_b   1.000
_cell.length_c   1.000
_cell.angle_alpha   90.00
_cell.angle_beta   90.00
_cell.angle_gamma   90.00
#
_symmetry.space_group_name_H-M   'P 1'
#
loop_
_entity.id
_entity.type
_entity.pdbx_description
1 polymer ?
#
loop_
_entity_poly.entity_id
_entity_poly.type
_entity_poly.pdbx_seq_one_letter_code
_entity_poly.pdbx_strand_id
1 'polypeptide(L)'
;MAATNVRVTEADLAKLGQGETFKVDFGARETLYHFHFDRSLDYGRIALVTEDGTETLMSTALADLLASPYSPEIATDKTFVLTAQPENLADLTAEDIVKLRSEGTLVKEATPGGKAIEPQAEEDCVTQIVYHTIIVAGEEVVCETKILVCDGEPACSDVKTFQGHDYLFCNNQEPWQDAAAYCSSFGMRLATINSINEEGFVHAMANMFSTQKWWIGLNDRATEGVYTWENGETSSYSNWYAGEPNNAGGNEDCGQLNRYYPDHGWNDEPCGLHYRFICEGEEN
;
A
#
# COMPACT_ATOMS: atom_id res chain seq x y z
N MET A 1 -3.66 19.95 -24.27
CA MET A 1 -3.66 18.67 -25.01
C MET A 1 -4.78 17.83 -24.42
N ALA A 2 -5.62 17.21 -25.24
CA ALA A 2 -6.75 16.42 -24.74
C ALA A 2 -6.24 15.01 -24.41
N ALA A 3 -6.38 14.58 -23.15
CA ALA A 3 -6.11 13.21 -22.74
C ALA A 3 -7.41 12.38 -22.86
N THR A 4 -7.28 11.10 -23.19
CA THR A 4 -8.37 10.14 -23.38
C THR A 4 -8.19 8.99 -22.39
N ASN A 5 -9.29 8.49 -21.81
CA ASN A 5 -9.31 7.48 -20.76
C ASN A 5 -9.70 6.10 -21.29
N VAL A 6 -8.73 5.29 -21.71
CA VAL A 6 -8.94 3.95 -22.25
C VAL A 6 -9.35 2.94 -21.18
N ARG A 7 -10.60 2.47 -21.26
CA ARG A 7 -11.08 1.33 -20.44
C ARG A 7 -10.84 0.01 -21.16
N VAL A 8 -10.10 -0.91 -20.56
CA VAL A 8 -9.87 -2.29 -21.05
C VAL A 8 -10.59 -3.28 -20.12
N THR A 9 -11.25 -4.28 -20.70
CA THR A 9 -12.00 -5.32 -19.98
C THR A 9 -11.59 -6.73 -20.44
N GLU A 10 -11.92 -7.78 -19.67
CA GLU A 10 -11.69 -9.18 -20.07
C GLU A 10 -12.31 -9.50 -21.44
N ALA A 11 -13.50 -8.95 -21.69
CA ALA A 11 -14.23 -9.13 -22.95
C ALA A 11 -13.51 -8.49 -24.15
N ASP A 12 -12.70 -7.45 -23.92
CA ASP A 12 -11.89 -6.83 -24.97
C ASP A 12 -10.64 -7.65 -25.26
N LEU A 13 -10.00 -8.17 -24.20
CA LEU A 13 -8.87 -9.11 -24.36
C LEU A 13 -9.31 -10.42 -25.03
N ALA A 14 -10.55 -10.86 -24.82
CA ALA A 14 -11.11 -12.06 -25.46
C ALA A 14 -11.34 -11.92 -26.98
N LYS A 15 -11.41 -10.69 -27.52
CA LYS A 15 -11.56 -10.44 -28.96
C LYS A 15 -10.25 -10.57 -29.72
N LEU A 16 -9.13 -10.38 -29.03
CA LEU A 16 -7.81 -10.50 -29.61
C LEU A 16 -7.55 -11.97 -30.00
N GLY A 17 -7.10 -12.18 -31.24
CA GLY A 17 -6.70 -13.46 -31.80
C GLY A 17 -5.53 -14.11 -31.06
N GLN A 18 -5.23 -15.36 -31.39
CA GLN A 18 -4.16 -16.10 -30.72
C GLN A 18 -2.80 -15.45 -30.97
N GLY A 19 -2.09 -15.06 -29.89
CA GLY A 19 -0.80 -14.40 -29.97
C GLY A 19 -0.86 -12.87 -30.14
N GLU A 20 -2.06 -12.30 -30.23
CA GLU A 20 -2.23 -10.84 -30.25
C GLU A 20 -2.12 -10.25 -28.84
N THR A 21 -1.72 -9.00 -28.75
CA THR A 21 -1.63 -8.24 -27.50
C THR A 21 -2.29 -6.89 -27.66
N PHE A 22 -2.94 -6.41 -26.60
CA PHE A 22 -3.40 -5.04 -26.50
C PHE A 22 -2.18 -4.15 -26.21
N LYS A 23 -1.82 -3.27 -27.15
CA LYS A 23 -0.63 -2.42 -27.00
C LYS A 23 -0.98 -1.05 -26.42
N VAL A 24 -0.20 -0.63 -25.43
CA VAL A 24 -0.24 0.69 -24.81
C VAL A 24 1.09 1.37 -25.08
N ASP A 25 1.11 2.45 -25.85
CA ASP A 25 2.33 3.16 -26.18
C ASP A 25 2.62 4.24 -25.12
N PHE A 26 3.81 4.21 -24.53
CA PHE A 26 4.31 5.14 -23.51
C PHE A 26 5.26 6.20 -24.08
N GLY A 27 5.47 6.23 -25.40
CA GLY A 27 6.52 6.99 -26.06
C GLY A 27 6.41 8.52 -26.01
N ALA A 28 5.40 9.08 -25.34
CA ALA A 28 5.25 10.52 -25.21
C ALA A 28 5.88 11.08 -23.93
N ARG A 29 6.79 12.04 -24.09
CA ARG A 29 7.30 12.88 -22.99
C ARG A 29 6.17 13.76 -22.44
N GLU A 30 6.20 14.01 -21.14
CA GLU A 30 5.23 14.88 -20.43
C GLU A 30 3.76 14.37 -20.41
N THR A 31 3.54 13.05 -20.57
CA THR A 31 2.21 12.43 -20.43
C THR A 31 2.09 11.69 -19.10
N LEU A 32 1.06 12.01 -18.31
CA LEU A 32 0.75 11.32 -17.07
C LEU A 32 -0.22 10.18 -17.37
N TYR A 33 0.21 8.95 -17.12
CA TYR A 33 -0.60 7.75 -17.29
C TYR A 33 -1.17 7.33 -15.92
N HIS A 34 -2.48 7.36 -15.79
CA HIS A 34 -3.17 6.78 -14.64
C HIS A 34 -3.58 5.37 -14.96
N PHE A 35 -3.40 4.47 -13.98
CA PHE A 35 -3.77 3.07 -14.07
C PHE A 35 -4.67 2.71 -12.89
N HIS A 36 -5.77 2.03 -13.20
CA HIS A 36 -6.60 1.35 -12.21
C HIS A 36 -6.46 -0.14 -12.50
N PHE A 37 -5.95 -0.94 -11.57
CA PHE A 37 -5.65 -2.36 -11.84
C PHE A 37 -6.86 -3.25 -11.57
N ASP A 38 -7.17 -4.15 -12.50
CA ASP A 38 -8.13 -5.24 -12.30
C ASP A 38 -7.39 -6.58 -12.42
N ARG A 39 -7.21 -7.28 -11.28
CA ARG A 39 -6.47 -8.55 -11.21
C ARG A 39 -7.12 -9.69 -12.01
N SER A 40 -8.37 -9.56 -12.45
CA SER A 40 -9.00 -10.58 -13.27
C SER A 40 -8.61 -10.52 -14.76
N LEU A 41 -7.97 -9.41 -15.19
CA LEU A 41 -7.44 -9.27 -16.54
C LEU A 41 -6.21 -10.14 -16.76
N ASP A 42 -6.14 -10.77 -17.93
CA ASP A 42 -4.94 -11.48 -18.39
C ASP A 42 -3.88 -10.47 -18.82
N TYR A 43 -3.05 -10.04 -17.86
CA TYR A 43 -1.93 -9.13 -18.11
C TYR A 43 -0.88 -9.69 -19.08
N GLY A 44 -0.87 -10.99 -19.35
CA GLY A 44 -0.05 -11.60 -20.40
C GLY A 44 -0.52 -11.23 -21.81
N ARG A 45 -1.68 -10.58 -21.94
CA ARG A 45 -2.26 -10.10 -23.19
C ARG A 45 -2.21 -8.59 -23.36
N ILE A 46 -1.54 -7.88 -22.46
CA ILE A 46 -1.34 -6.44 -22.53
C ILE A 46 0.16 -6.16 -22.66
N ALA A 47 0.56 -5.43 -23.68
CA ALA A 47 1.94 -5.04 -23.93
C ALA A 47 2.10 -3.52 -23.75
N LEU A 48 3.10 -3.12 -22.97
CA LEU A 48 3.55 -1.74 -22.84
C LEU A 48 4.66 -1.51 -23.89
N VAL A 49 4.50 -0.50 -24.73
CA VAL A 49 5.43 -0.13 -25.80
C VAL A 49 6.13 1.17 -25.41
N THR A 50 7.45 1.26 -25.51
CA THR A 50 8.24 2.44 -25.12
C THR A 50 8.52 3.41 -26.29
N GLU A 51 9.10 4.59 -26.00
CA GLU A 51 9.51 5.60 -27.01
C GLU A 51 10.42 5.00 -28.10
N ASP A 52 11.25 4.03 -27.74
CA ASP A 52 12.16 3.34 -28.66
C ASP A 52 11.53 2.12 -29.38
N GLY A 53 10.25 1.83 -29.13
CA GLY A 53 9.50 0.73 -29.72
C GLY A 53 9.70 -0.63 -29.02
N THR A 54 10.35 -0.67 -27.86
CA THR A 54 10.49 -1.89 -27.08
C THR A 54 9.15 -2.30 -26.46
N GLU A 55 8.78 -3.57 -26.59
CA GLU A 55 7.56 -4.12 -26.00
C GLU A 55 7.87 -4.93 -24.74
N THR A 56 7.14 -4.66 -23.66
CA THR A 56 7.19 -5.44 -22.41
C THR A 56 5.77 -5.85 -22.01
N LEU A 57 5.56 -7.13 -21.68
CA LEU A 57 4.26 -7.57 -21.17
C LEU A 57 3.98 -6.92 -19.83
N MET A 58 2.75 -6.47 -19.64
CA MET A 58 2.29 -5.85 -18.40
C MET A 58 2.38 -6.84 -17.23
N SER A 59 2.18 -8.14 -17.46
CA SER A 59 2.42 -9.18 -16.45
C SER A 59 3.87 -9.25 -15.98
N THR A 60 4.84 -8.95 -16.86
CA THR A 60 6.26 -8.87 -16.52
C THR A 60 6.58 -7.58 -15.79
N ALA A 61 6.09 -6.44 -16.30
CA ALA A 61 6.31 -5.13 -15.68
C ALA A 61 5.70 -5.02 -14.27
N LEU A 62 4.64 -5.78 -14.00
CA LEU A 62 3.94 -5.81 -12.73
C LEU A 62 4.20 -7.09 -11.92
N ALA A 63 5.18 -7.91 -12.31
CA ALA A 63 5.39 -9.22 -11.68
C ALA A 63 5.50 -9.13 -10.15
N ASP A 64 6.26 -8.16 -9.64
CA ASP A 64 6.43 -7.93 -8.21
C ASP A 64 5.14 -7.43 -7.53
N LEU A 65 4.34 -6.61 -8.23
CA LEU A 65 3.04 -6.11 -7.75
C LEU A 65 1.96 -7.20 -7.75
N LEU A 66 1.95 -8.07 -8.75
CA LEU A 66 1.00 -9.18 -8.87
C LEU A 66 1.36 -10.33 -7.91
N ALA A 67 2.64 -10.47 -7.57
CA ALA A 67 3.11 -11.37 -6.52
C ALA A 67 2.84 -10.83 -5.10
N SER A 68 2.41 -9.57 -4.96
CA SER A 68 2.09 -8.96 -3.67
C SER A 68 0.80 -9.57 -3.07
N PRO A 69 0.81 -9.97 -1.78
CA PRO A 69 -0.35 -10.55 -1.10
C PRO A 69 -1.48 -9.52 -0.88
N TYR A 70 -1.16 -8.22 -0.90
CA TYR A 70 -2.14 -7.15 -0.78
C TYR A 70 -2.84 -6.92 -2.13
N SER A 71 -4.16 -7.08 -2.14
CA SER A 71 -4.98 -6.85 -3.33
C SER A 71 -5.37 -5.38 -3.41
N PRO A 72 -5.09 -4.66 -4.51
CA PRO A 72 -5.90 -3.49 -4.83
C PRO A 72 -7.35 -3.96 -4.92
N GLU A 73 -8.29 -3.19 -4.39
CA GLU A 73 -9.71 -3.49 -4.57
C GLU A 73 -9.99 -3.66 -6.07
N ILE A 74 -10.66 -4.76 -6.44
CA ILE A 74 -11.23 -4.90 -7.78
C ILE A 74 -12.16 -3.71 -7.91
N ALA A 75 -11.87 -2.77 -8.83
CA ALA A 75 -12.78 -1.70 -9.15
C ALA A 75 -14.18 -2.32 -9.26
N THR A 76 -15.18 -1.80 -8.56
CA THR A 76 -16.50 -2.45 -8.39
C THR A 76 -17.20 -2.78 -9.73
N ASP A 77 -16.65 -2.29 -10.84
CA ASP A 77 -17.07 -2.56 -12.22
C ASP A 77 -16.08 -3.41 -13.08
N LYS A 78 -15.04 -4.01 -12.48
CA LYS A 78 -13.99 -4.84 -13.11
C LYS A 78 -13.26 -4.13 -14.26
N THR A 79 -12.45 -3.12 -13.92
CA THR A 79 -11.91 -2.19 -14.93
C THR A 79 -10.48 -1.79 -14.79
N PHE A 80 -9.88 -1.63 -15.98
CA PHE A 80 -8.62 -0.95 -16.17
C PHE A 80 -8.82 0.35 -16.94
N VAL A 81 -8.42 1.49 -16.38
CA VAL A 81 -8.52 2.83 -17.02
C VAL A 81 -7.13 3.40 -17.23
N LEU A 82 -6.82 3.79 -18.47
CA LEU A 82 -5.58 4.40 -18.95
C LEU A 82 -5.83 5.84 -19.39
N THR A 83 -5.25 6.84 -18.72
CA THR A 83 -5.30 8.23 -19.21
C THR A 83 -4.09 8.50 -20.10
N ALA A 84 -4.28 8.71 -21.41
CA ALA A 84 -3.16 8.93 -22.35
C ALA A 84 -3.56 9.85 -23.51
N GLN A 85 -2.59 10.38 -24.27
CA GLN A 85 -2.91 11.04 -25.53
C GLN A 85 -3.38 9.99 -26.56
N PRO A 86 -4.40 10.28 -27.41
CA PRO A 86 -4.96 9.33 -28.37
C PRO A 86 -3.94 8.62 -29.29
N GLU A 87 -2.90 9.35 -29.69
CA GLU A 87 -1.78 8.88 -30.50
C GLU A 87 -0.92 7.83 -29.81
N ASN A 88 -0.96 7.77 -28.48
CA ASN A 88 -0.19 6.85 -27.63
C ASN A 88 -0.90 5.48 -27.46
N LEU A 89 -1.85 5.18 -28.32
CA LEU A 89 -2.60 3.93 -28.32
C LEU A 89 -2.40 3.17 -29.65
N ALA A 90 -1.34 3.49 -30.37
CA ALA A 90 -1.13 3.03 -31.73
C ALA A 90 -0.51 1.62 -31.79
N ASP A 91 -1.35 0.60 -31.57
CA ASP A 91 -1.31 -0.75 -32.18
C ASP A 91 -2.53 -1.57 -31.70
N LEU A 92 -3.73 -1.07 -32.03
CA LEU A 92 -5.01 -1.68 -31.64
C LEU A 92 -5.68 -2.36 -32.83
N THR A 93 -5.69 -3.68 -32.83
CA THR A 93 -6.79 -4.47 -33.38
C THR A 93 -6.93 -5.80 -32.57
N ALA A 94 -8.08 -6.33 -32.17
CA ALA A 94 -8.75 -7.08 -33.23
C ALA A 94 -9.45 -5.95 -34.01
N GLU A 95 -9.76 -6.00 -35.28
CA GLU A 95 -10.41 -4.89 -36.01
C GLU A 95 -11.74 -4.43 -35.38
N ASP A 96 -11.75 -3.98 -34.13
CA ASP A 96 -12.71 -4.55 -33.15
C ASP A 96 -12.74 -3.92 -31.78
N ILE A 97 -11.61 -3.36 -31.40
CA ILE A 97 -11.77 -2.10 -30.75
C ILE A 97 -12.09 -1.06 -31.88
N VAL A 98 -12.50 -1.52 -33.08
CA VAL A 98 -13.66 -1.12 -33.91
C VAL A 98 -14.92 -1.12 -33.08
N LYS A 99 -15.17 -0.03 -32.41
CA LYS A 99 -14.71 1.26 -32.86
C LYS A 99 -14.52 2.12 -31.66
N LEU A 100 -14.03 1.47 -30.59
CA LEU A 100 -13.62 1.99 -29.31
C LEU A 100 -14.61 3.02 -28.79
N ARG A 101 -15.88 3.05 -29.14
CA ARG A 101 -16.84 1.98 -29.44
C ARG A 101 -17.94 2.70 -30.22
N SER A 102 -17.61 3.09 -31.45
CA SER A 102 -18.32 3.94 -32.42
C SER A 102 -18.89 5.28 -31.95
N GLU A 103 -19.00 5.58 -30.66
CA GLU A 103 -20.02 6.53 -30.20
C GLU A 103 -19.85 7.15 -28.80
N GLY A 104 -19.01 6.63 -27.90
CA GLY A 104 -19.05 7.14 -26.52
C GLY A 104 -18.04 6.56 -25.54
N THR A 105 -16.84 6.32 -26.01
CA THR A 105 -15.76 5.67 -25.27
C THR A 105 -14.51 6.18 -25.97
N LEU A 106 -13.45 6.52 -25.29
CA LEU A 106 -12.97 5.97 -24.06
C LEU A 106 -12.82 7.11 -23.04
N VAL A 107 -13.92 7.49 -22.41
CA VAL A 107 -14.00 8.27 -21.17
C VAL A 107 -15.41 8.07 -20.60
N LYS A 108 -15.57 8.00 -19.26
CA LYS A 108 -16.80 8.48 -18.59
C LYS A 108 -16.50 9.92 -18.21
N GLU A 109 -17.18 10.92 -18.78
CA GLU A 109 -16.88 12.32 -18.43
C GLU A 109 -17.01 12.51 -16.90
N ALA A 110 -15.96 13.06 -16.27
CA ALA A 110 -16.12 13.66 -14.96
C ALA A 110 -17.00 14.90 -15.14
N THR A 111 -18.26 14.83 -14.72
CA THR A 111 -19.22 15.91 -14.89
C THR A 111 -18.68 17.18 -14.21
N PRO A 112 -18.47 18.31 -14.91
CA PRO A 112 -18.09 19.57 -14.27
C PRO A 112 -19.26 20.03 -13.41
N GLY A 113 -19.15 19.84 -12.10
CA GLY A 113 -20.22 20.15 -11.14
C GLY A 113 -21.16 18.99 -10.82
N GLY A 114 -20.91 17.78 -11.31
CA GLY A 114 -21.30 16.61 -10.53
C GLY A 114 -20.56 16.76 -9.21
N LYS A 115 -21.26 16.69 -8.06
CA LYS A 115 -20.59 16.57 -6.77
C LYS A 115 -19.44 15.60 -6.97
N ALA A 116 -18.26 15.90 -6.41
CA ALA A 116 -17.29 14.85 -6.14
C ALA A 116 -18.11 13.62 -5.78
N ILE A 117 -17.90 12.50 -6.45
CA ILE A 117 -18.49 11.25 -5.97
C ILE A 117 -17.86 11.10 -4.59
N GLU A 118 -18.51 11.72 -3.60
CA GLU A 118 -18.46 11.30 -2.22
C GLU A 118 -18.75 9.81 -2.37
N PRO A 119 -17.82 8.98 -1.89
CA PRO A 119 -18.01 7.54 -1.92
C PRO A 119 -19.46 7.29 -1.52
N GLN A 120 -20.24 6.68 -2.41
CA GLN A 120 -21.46 6.01 -1.96
C GLN A 120 -21.03 4.66 -1.39
N ALA A 121 -20.11 4.72 -0.43
CA ALA A 121 -20.17 3.88 0.74
C ALA A 121 -20.90 4.75 1.75
N GLU A 122 -22.09 4.31 2.14
CA GLU A 122 -22.57 4.70 3.46
C GLU A 122 -21.52 4.13 4.43
N GLU A 123 -20.57 5.00 4.82
CA GLU A 123 -19.51 4.87 5.84
C GLU A 123 -18.08 4.51 5.33
N ASP A 124 -17.14 5.40 5.70
CA ASP A 124 -15.66 5.39 5.74
C ASP A 124 -14.77 4.73 4.64
N CYS A 125 -14.54 5.47 3.54
CA CYS A 125 -13.41 5.21 2.63
C CYS A 125 -12.33 6.31 2.61
N VAL A 126 -11.04 5.94 2.51
CA VAL A 126 -9.91 6.87 2.24
C VAL A 126 -9.22 6.52 0.91
N THR A 127 -8.91 7.54 0.09
CA THR A 127 -8.11 7.35 -1.13
C THR A 127 -6.63 7.51 -0.80
N GLN A 128 -5.85 6.43 -0.87
CA GLN A 128 -4.39 6.49 -0.76
C GLN A 128 -3.78 6.52 -2.15
N ILE A 129 -2.84 7.45 -2.36
CA ILE A 129 -2.08 7.56 -3.60
C ILE A 129 -0.70 6.97 -3.31
N VAL A 130 -0.37 5.87 -3.98
CA VAL A 130 0.95 5.27 -3.90
C VAL A 130 1.68 5.49 -5.20
N TYR A 131 2.82 6.16 -5.10
CA TYR A 131 3.73 6.37 -6.22
C TYR A 131 4.71 5.20 -6.25
N HIS A 132 4.74 4.48 -7.36
CA HIS A 132 5.68 3.40 -7.56
C HIS A 132 6.54 3.72 -8.76
N THR A 133 7.84 3.54 -8.62
CA THR A 133 8.75 3.66 -9.76
C THR A 133 8.89 2.29 -10.38
N ILE A 134 8.43 2.13 -11.61
CA ILE A 134 8.73 0.95 -12.42
C ILE A 134 9.82 1.30 -13.42
N ILE A 135 10.66 0.31 -13.74
CA ILE A 135 11.68 0.46 -14.76
C ILE A 135 11.12 -0.05 -16.07
N VAL A 136 10.88 0.88 -17.00
CA VAL A 136 10.48 0.54 -18.36
C VAL A 136 11.66 0.84 -19.27
N ALA A 137 12.23 -0.20 -19.88
CA ALA A 137 13.42 -0.10 -20.74
C ALA A 137 14.64 0.61 -20.10
N GLY A 138 14.81 0.48 -18.78
CA GLY A 138 15.94 1.10 -18.06
C GLY A 138 15.70 2.53 -17.60
N GLU A 139 14.53 3.11 -17.90
CA GLU A 139 14.11 4.43 -17.40
C GLU A 139 13.08 4.30 -16.28
N GLU A 140 13.18 5.19 -15.29
CA GLU A 140 12.28 5.28 -14.15
C GLU A 140 10.96 5.95 -14.56
N VAL A 141 9.87 5.19 -14.54
CA VAL A 141 8.51 5.70 -14.73
C VAL A 141 7.80 5.69 -13.39
N VAL A 142 7.34 6.88 -12.95
CA VAL A 142 6.55 7.02 -11.73
C VAL A 142 5.08 6.75 -12.05
N CYS A 143 4.60 5.60 -11.62
CA CYS A 143 3.21 5.20 -11.69
C CYS A 143 2.46 5.73 -10.46
N GLU A 144 1.34 6.41 -10.69
CA GLU A 144 0.40 6.78 -9.65
C GLU A 144 -0.67 5.70 -9.52
N THR A 145 -0.68 4.97 -8.40
CA THR A 145 -1.73 4.01 -8.07
C THR A 145 -2.68 4.64 -7.08
N LYS A 146 -3.96 4.79 -7.45
CA LYS A 146 -5.01 5.20 -6.52
C LYS A 146 -5.65 3.97 -5.90
N ILE A 147 -5.43 3.80 -4.61
CA ILE A 147 -6.03 2.75 -3.80
C ILE A 147 -7.24 3.36 -3.10
N LEU A 148 -8.43 2.87 -3.43
CA LEU A 148 -9.63 3.17 -2.66
C LEU A 148 -9.67 2.16 -1.51
N VAL A 149 -9.56 2.65 -0.29
CA VAL A 149 -9.70 1.83 0.91
C VAL A 149 -11.10 2.09 1.42
N CYS A 150 -12.03 1.15 1.23
CA CYS A 150 -13.42 1.28 1.62
C CYS A 150 -13.78 0.21 2.66
N ASP A 151 -14.21 0.65 3.84
CA ASP A 151 -14.58 -0.16 5.01
C ASP A 151 -13.65 -1.34 5.32
N GLY A 152 -12.64 -1.01 6.11
CA GLY A 152 -11.68 -1.93 6.68
C GLY A 152 -10.49 -2.15 5.75
N GLU A 153 -9.42 -1.37 5.94
CA GLU A 153 -8.12 -2.05 6.01
C GLU A 153 -8.34 -3.33 6.84
N PRO A 154 -7.83 -4.51 6.47
CA PRO A 154 -7.73 -5.53 7.48
C PRO A 154 -6.97 -4.83 8.61
N ALA A 155 -7.65 -4.69 9.75
CA ALA A 155 -7.21 -3.77 10.80
C ALA A 155 -5.76 -4.07 11.19
N CYS A 156 -5.31 -5.30 10.90
CA CYS A 156 -3.93 -5.69 10.76
C CYS A 156 -3.60 -6.51 9.51
N SER A 157 -2.33 -6.59 9.17
CA SER A 157 -1.77 -7.46 8.12
C SER A 157 -2.12 -8.94 8.31
N ASP A 158 -1.94 -9.76 7.27
CA ASP A 158 -1.74 -11.20 7.44
C ASP A 158 -0.52 -11.50 8.34
N VAL A 159 -0.57 -12.65 9.02
CA VAL A 159 0.45 -13.09 10.00
C VAL A 159 1.83 -13.12 9.37
N LYS A 160 2.80 -12.48 10.03
CA LYS A 160 4.23 -12.55 9.69
C LYS A 160 4.95 -13.31 10.78
N THR A 161 5.70 -14.34 10.43
CA THR A 161 6.42 -15.16 11.42
C THR A 161 7.90 -14.80 11.43
N PHE A 162 8.48 -14.60 12.60
CA PHE A 162 9.90 -14.36 12.80
C PHE A 162 10.38 -14.99 14.10
N GLN A 163 11.39 -15.87 13.99
CA GLN A 163 12.06 -16.54 15.13
C GLN A 163 11.13 -17.22 16.14
N GLY A 164 10.05 -17.85 15.69
CA GLY A 164 9.11 -18.56 16.57
C GLY A 164 7.97 -17.70 17.11
N HIS A 165 7.86 -16.45 16.66
CA HIS A 165 6.78 -15.52 17.01
C HIS A 165 6.00 -15.10 15.77
N ASP A 166 4.71 -14.92 15.94
CA ASP A 166 3.77 -14.40 14.94
C ASP A 166 3.48 -12.93 15.21
N TYR A 167 3.40 -12.13 14.13
CA TYR A 167 3.24 -10.69 14.18
C TYR A 167 2.08 -10.23 13.29
N LEU A 168 1.34 -9.23 13.78
CA LEU A 168 0.32 -8.51 13.01
C LEU A 168 0.65 -7.01 13.02
N PHE A 169 0.65 -6.37 11.86
CA PHE A 169 0.90 -4.93 11.73
C PHE A 169 -0.43 -4.22 11.52
N CYS A 170 -0.92 -3.56 12.56
CA CYS A 170 -2.24 -2.96 12.62
C CYS A 170 -2.30 -1.51 12.16
N ASN A 171 -3.12 -1.22 11.14
CA ASN A 171 -3.24 0.09 10.51
C ASN A 171 -4.18 1.05 11.27
N ASN A 172 -5.04 0.51 12.15
CA ASN A 172 -5.87 1.31 13.04
C ASN A 172 -4.99 2.17 13.94
N GLN A 173 -5.38 3.44 14.12
CA GLN A 173 -4.67 4.35 15.00
C GLN A 173 -5.41 4.45 16.33
N GLU A 174 -4.79 3.93 17.37
CA GLU A 174 -5.42 3.81 18.69
C GLU A 174 -4.50 4.37 19.77
N PRO A 175 -5.04 4.84 20.91
CA PRO A 175 -4.28 5.00 22.13
C PRO A 175 -3.57 3.70 22.50
N TRP A 176 -2.41 3.80 23.14
CA TRP A 176 -1.58 2.64 23.47
C TRP A 176 -2.35 1.54 24.22
N GLN A 177 -3.24 1.93 25.15
CA GLN A 177 -4.04 0.96 25.92
C GLN A 177 -5.09 0.24 25.05
N ASP A 178 -5.68 0.94 24.10
CA ASP A 178 -6.69 0.38 23.21
C ASP A 178 -6.02 -0.52 22.15
N ALA A 179 -4.82 -0.15 21.69
CA ALA A 179 -3.95 -1.01 20.87
C ALA A 179 -3.57 -2.32 21.57
N ALA A 180 -3.18 -2.25 22.85
CA ALA A 180 -2.93 -3.43 23.69
C ALA A 180 -4.17 -4.34 23.83
N ALA A 181 -5.33 -3.75 24.10
CA ALA A 181 -6.60 -4.48 24.17
C ALA A 181 -6.95 -5.12 22.81
N TYR A 182 -6.64 -4.43 21.71
CA TYR A 182 -6.84 -4.92 20.36
C TYR A 182 -5.99 -6.18 20.10
N CYS A 183 -4.68 -6.13 20.38
CA CYS A 183 -3.81 -7.30 20.25
C CYS A 183 -4.28 -8.48 21.13
N SER A 184 -4.73 -8.18 22.35
CA SER A 184 -5.29 -9.18 23.26
C SER A 184 -6.52 -9.89 22.70
N SER A 185 -7.32 -9.23 21.85
CA SER A 185 -8.50 -9.84 21.22
C SER A 185 -8.15 -10.97 20.22
N PHE A 186 -6.91 -11.00 19.72
CA PHE A 186 -6.36 -12.08 18.89
C PHE A 186 -5.59 -13.12 19.70
N GLY A 187 -5.56 -13.01 21.04
CA GLY A 187 -4.69 -13.83 21.88
C GLY A 187 -3.21 -13.45 21.79
N MET A 188 -2.92 -12.24 21.29
CA MET A 188 -1.58 -11.68 21.14
C MET A 188 -1.39 -10.54 22.15
N ARG A 189 -0.26 -9.83 22.07
CA ARG A 189 0.10 -8.67 22.90
C ARG A 189 0.78 -7.61 22.04
N LEU A 190 1.00 -6.39 22.54
CA LEU A 190 1.87 -5.47 21.81
C LEU A 190 3.28 -6.06 21.68
N ALA A 191 3.92 -5.80 20.55
CA ALA A 191 5.21 -6.38 20.21
C ALA A 191 6.30 -5.96 21.20
N THR A 192 7.09 -6.95 21.60
CA THR A 192 8.38 -6.77 22.24
C THR A 192 9.47 -6.72 21.20
N ILE A 193 10.62 -6.13 21.55
CA ILE A 193 11.80 -6.18 20.71
C ILE A 193 13.00 -6.52 21.61
N ASN A 194 13.54 -7.72 21.40
CA ASN A 194 14.53 -8.36 22.25
C ASN A 194 15.88 -8.55 21.57
N SER A 195 15.98 -8.25 20.27
CA SER A 195 17.24 -8.32 19.53
C SER A 195 17.30 -7.36 18.36
N ILE A 196 18.51 -7.05 17.92
CA ILE A 196 18.75 -6.25 16.72
C ILE A 196 18.18 -6.88 15.43
N ASN A 197 18.07 -8.22 15.40
CA ASN A 197 17.52 -8.92 14.24
C ASN A 197 15.99 -8.76 14.18
N GLU A 198 15.34 -8.81 15.34
CA GLU A 198 13.90 -8.56 15.50
C GLU A 198 13.57 -7.09 15.21
N GLU A 199 14.36 -6.15 15.73
CA GLU A 199 14.25 -4.72 15.38
C GLU A 199 14.25 -4.51 13.86
N GLY A 200 15.25 -5.10 13.18
CA GLY A 200 15.37 -5.01 11.73
C GLY A 200 14.16 -5.59 10.99
N PHE A 201 13.64 -6.74 11.45
CA PHE A 201 12.44 -7.35 10.90
C PHE A 201 11.20 -6.47 11.11
N VAL A 202 10.96 -6.03 12.34
CA VAL A 202 9.80 -5.22 12.71
C VAL A 202 9.79 -3.89 11.96
N HIS A 203 10.93 -3.18 11.91
CA HIS A 203 11.04 -1.94 11.13
C HIS A 203 10.85 -2.16 9.63
N ALA A 204 11.44 -3.23 9.07
CA ALA A 204 11.28 -3.53 7.65
C ALA A 204 9.80 -3.76 7.30
N MET A 205 9.09 -4.55 8.12
CA MET A 205 7.67 -4.81 7.93
C MET A 205 6.83 -3.53 8.14
N ALA A 206 6.97 -2.85 9.28
CA ALA A 206 6.24 -1.62 9.58
C ALA A 206 6.40 -0.57 8.46
N ASN A 207 7.61 -0.42 7.91
CA ASN A 207 7.91 0.50 6.81
C ASN A 207 7.28 0.12 5.47
N MET A 208 6.98 -1.18 5.25
CA MET A 208 6.23 -1.63 4.07
C MET A 208 4.76 -1.23 4.15
N PHE A 209 4.19 -1.11 5.36
CA PHE A 209 2.79 -0.72 5.56
C PHE A 209 2.60 0.79 5.65
N SER A 210 3.46 1.50 6.38
CA SER A 210 3.31 2.94 6.59
C SER A 210 4.62 3.64 6.94
N THR A 211 4.71 4.92 6.61
CA THR A 211 5.78 5.81 7.11
C THR A 211 5.46 6.44 8.46
N GLN A 212 4.29 6.16 9.03
CA GLN A 212 3.86 6.71 10.32
C GLN A 212 4.48 5.95 11.50
N LYS A 213 4.22 6.44 12.72
CA LYS A 213 4.69 5.87 13.98
C LYS A 213 3.89 4.62 14.36
N TRP A 214 4.54 3.70 15.09
CA TRP A 214 3.95 2.43 15.51
C TRP A 214 4.17 2.17 17.01
N TRP A 215 3.10 1.95 17.77
CA TRP A 215 3.19 1.49 19.15
C TRP A 215 3.81 0.09 19.24
N ILE A 216 4.65 -0.06 20.26
CA ILE A 216 5.21 -1.33 20.75
C ILE A 216 4.85 -1.48 22.23
N GLY A 217 5.11 -2.65 22.81
CA GLY A 217 4.71 -2.99 24.18
C GLY A 217 5.52 -2.28 25.28
N LEU A 218 6.48 -1.43 24.93
CA LEU A 218 7.36 -0.77 25.89
C LEU A 218 6.65 0.41 26.57
N ASN A 219 6.70 0.47 27.90
CA ASN A 219 6.05 1.54 28.67
C ASN A 219 6.65 1.67 30.09
N ASP A 220 6.53 2.83 30.71
CA ASP A 220 6.91 3.07 32.12
C ASP A 220 5.72 3.58 32.98
N ARG A 221 4.50 3.38 32.48
CA ARG A 221 3.22 3.78 33.11
C ARG A 221 3.06 3.38 34.58
N ALA A 222 3.76 2.33 35.02
CA ALA A 222 3.74 1.87 36.41
C ALA A 222 4.71 2.66 37.31
N THR A 223 5.85 3.09 36.79
CA THR A 223 6.87 3.83 37.51
C THR A 223 7.71 4.62 36.50
N GLU A 224 7.48 5.92 36.45
CA GLU A 224 8.23 6.90 35.64
C GLU A 224 9.75 6.63 35.65
N GLY A 225 10.35 6.57 34.45
CA GLY A 225 11.76 6.29 34.23
C GLY A 225 12.14 4.80 34.34
N VAL A 226 11.19 3.90 34.59
CA VAL A 226 11.40 2.44 34.63
C VAL A 226 10.58 1.77 33.54
N TYR A 227 11.17 1.70 32.34
CA TYR A 227 10.56 1.08 31.18
C TYR A 227 10.51 -0.45 31.29
N THR A 228 9.34 -0.99 30.98
CA THR A 228 9.02 -2.42 31.02
C THR A 228 8.20 -2.80 29.79
N TRP A 229 8.35 -4.04 29.35
CA TRP A 229 7.46 -4.62 28.35
C TRP A 229 6.12 -4.99 28.98
N GLU A 230 5.03 -4.77 28.24
CA GLU A 230 3.66 -5.07 28.70
C GLU A 230 3.48 -6.50 29.23
N ASN A 231 4.15 -7.47 28.59
CA ASN A 231 4.11 -8.88 28.98
C ASN A 231 4.94 -9.21 30.23
N GLY A 232 5.64 -8.23 30.80
CA GLY A 232 6.57 -8.41 31.92
C GLY A 232 7.90 -9.07 31.53
N GLU A 233 8.17 -9.23 30.23
CA GLU A 233 9.45 -9.73 29.77
C GLU A 233 10.58 -8.77 30.14
N THR A 234 11.71 -9.34 30.53
CA THR A 234 12.91 -8.58 30.84
C THR A 234 13.91 -8.75 29.71
N SER A 235 14.13 -7.68 28.95
CA SER A 235 15.12 -7.64 27.88
C SER A 235 16.30 -6.77 28.26
N SER A 236 17.51 -7.19 27.91
CA SER A 236 18.70 -6.32 27.95
C SER A 236 18.88 -5.51 26.66
N TYR A 237 18.06 -5.78 25.64
CA TYR A 237 18.08 -5.02 24.39
C TYR A 237 17.29 -3.73 24.56
N SER A 238 17.85 -2.64 24.03
CA SER A 238 17.20 -1.35 23.96
C SER A 238 17.74 -0.58 22.77
N ASN A 239 16.88 0.12 22.06
CA ASN A 239 17.27 0.91 20.89
C ASN A 239 16.68 2.32 20.94
N TRP A 240 16.70 2.98 22.10
CA TRP A 240 16.27 4.37 22.21
C TRP A 240 17.04 5.27 21.24
N TYR A 241 16.32 6.17 20.56
CA TYR A 241 16.96 7.19 19.75
C TYR A 241 17.82 8.11 20.63
N ALA A 242 18.84 8.75 20.02
CA ALA A 242 19.74 9.63 20.75
C ALA A 242 18.97 10.82 21.34
N GLY A 243 18.85 10.84 22.67
CA GLY A 243 18.07 11.84 23.41
C GLY A 243 16.82 11.28 24.06
N GLU A 244 16.40 10.07 23.68
CA GLU A 244 15.23 9.36 24.21
C GLU A 244 15.63 8.30 25.26
N PRO A 245 14.70 7.91 26.14
CA PRO A 245 13.41 8.56 26.37
C PRO A 245 13.60 9.92 27.05
N ASN A 246 12.85 10.94 26.63
CA ASN A 246 13.05 12.32 27.09
C ASN A 246 11.93 12.84 28.01
N ASN A 247 10.81 12.13 28.07
CA ASN A 247 9.60 12.51 28.78
C ASN A 247 9.17 13.97 28.50
N ALA A 248 9.00 14.31 27.22
CA ALA A 248 8.68 15.66 26.79
C ALA A 248 7.37 16.13 27.41
N GLY A 249 7.42 17.19 28.20
CA GLY A 249 6.22 17.71 28.87
C GLY A 249 5.77 16.92 30.10
N GLY A 250 6.52 15.87 30.49
CA GLY A 250 6.28 15.10 31.71
C GLY A 250 5.07 14.15 31.62
N ASN A 251 4.75 13.65 30.43
CA ASN A 251 3.63 12.76 30.18
C ASN A 251 3.85 11.76 29.02
N GLU A 252 5.09 11.40 28.72
CA GLU A 252 5.42 10.41 27.68
C GLU A 252 5.77 9.06 28.31
N ASP A 253 4.78 8.17 28.39
CA ASP A 253 4.96 6.91 29.12
C ASP A 253 4.97 5.65 28.21
N CYS A 254 4.86 5.84 26.89
CA CYS A 254 4.62 4.75 25.93
C CYS A 254 5.60 4.78 24.74
N GLY A 255 6.22 3.64 24.44
CA GLY A 255 7.24 3.50 23.41
C GLY A 255 6.68 3.27 22.01
N GLN A 256 7.28 3.92 21.01
CA GLN A 256 6.93 3.76 19.59
C GLN A 256 8.15 3.71 18.67
N LEU A 257 7.93 3.13 17.48
CA LEU A 257 8.88 3.08 16.37
C LEU A 257 8.66 4.24 15.40
N ASN A 258 9.72 4.99 15.11
CA ASN A 258 9.68 6.09 14.16
C ASN A 258 10.64 5.85 13.00
N ARG A 259 10.10 5.70 11.78
CA ARG A 259 10.89 5.50 10.55
C ARG A 259 11.92 6.60 10.31
N TYR A 260 11.64 7.83 10.73
CA TYR A 260 12.52 8.97 10.48
C TYR A 260 13.73 9.01 11.41
N TYR A 261 13.79 8.14 12.42
CA TYR A 261 14.93 8.05 13.33
C TYR A 261 16.01 7.15 12.72
N PRO A 262 17.26 7.66 12.59
CA PRO A 262 18.42 6.85 12.22
C PRO A 262 18.51 5.58 13.07
N ASP A 263 19.01 4.51 12.47
CA ASP A 263 19.28 3.22 13.14
C ASP A 263 18.06 2.59 13.85
N HIS A 264 16.84 2.92 13.40
CA HIS A 264 15.59 2.36 13.92
C HIS A 264 15.31 2.72 15.39
N GLY A 265 15.70 3.93 15.81
CA GLY A 265 15.57 4.36 17.19
C GLY A 265 14.11 4.47 17.67
N TRP A 266 13.86 4.12 18.94
CA TRP A 266 12.57 4.26 19.62
C TRP A 266 12.39 5.66 20.22
N ASN A 267 11.13 6.05 20.41
CA ASN A 267 10.74 7.26 21.17
C ASN A 267 9.72 6.92 22.25
N ASP A 268 9.70 7.67 23.34
CA ASP A 268 8.56 7.75 24.24
C ASP A 268 7.59 8.85 23.79
N GLU A 269 6.29 8.61 23.93
CA GLU A 269 5.24 9.54 23.56
C GLU A 269 4.06 9.44 24.55
N PRO A 270 3.19 10.46 24.62
CA PRO A 270 1.98 10.37 25.44
C PRO A 270 1.08 9.24 24.95
N CYS A 271 0.76 8.30 25.83
CA CYS A 271 0.00 7.09 25.50
C CYS A 271 -1.38 7.35 24.87
N GLY A 272 -1.95 8.55 25.06
CA GLY A 272 -3.24 8.95 24.49
C GLY A 272 -3.17 9.36 23.02
N LEU A 273 -1.97 9.45 22.43
CA LEU A 273 -1.82 9.67 20.99
C LEU A 273 -2.27 8.44 20.21
N HIS A 274 -2.82 8.67 19.02
CA HIS A 274 -3.35 7.62 18.19
C HIS A 274 -2.28 7.24 17.18
N TYR A 275 -1.67 6.07 17.36
CA TYR A 275 -0.70 5.52 16.43
C TYR A 275 -1.11 4.12 16.00
N ARG A 276 -0.56 3.69 14.86
CA ARG A 276 -0.60 2.29 14.44
C ARG A 276 0.09 1.44 15.48
N PHE A 277 -0.10 0.12 15.44
CA PHE A 277 0.47 -0.75 16.47
C PHE A 277 0.81 -2.12 15.94
N ILE A 278 1.72 -2.79 16.62
CA ILE A 278 2.23 -4.10 16.21
C ILE A 278 1.86 -5.10 17.29
N CYS A 279 1.18 -6.17 16.91
CA CYS A 279 0.88 -7.29 17.79
C CYS A 279 1.88 -8.42 17.60
N GLU A 280 2.17 -9.16 18.67
CA GLU A 280 3.05 -10.33 18.72
C GLU A 280 2.41 -11.46 19.54
N GLY A 281 2.59 -12.71 19.10
CA GLY A 281 2.21 -13.92 19.83
C GLY A 281 3.17 -15.07 19.52
N GLU A 282 3.00 -16.21 20.20
CA GLU A 282 3.77 -17.43 19.88
C GLU A 282 3.28 -18.01 18.54
N GLU A 283 4.20 -18.55 17.72
CA GLU A 283 3.88 -19.26 16.48
C GLU A 283 2.97 -20.48 16.76
N ASN A 284 1.82 -20.56 16.08
CA ASN A 284 0.81 -21.62 16.24
C ASN A 284 0.70 -22.57 15.03
#